data_AF-A0A935Z5S8-F1
#
_entry.id   AF-A0A935Z5S8-F1
#
_cell.length_a   1.000
_cell.length_b   1.000
_cell.length_c   1.000
_cell.angle_alpha   90.00
_cell.angle_beta   90.00
_cell.angle_gamma   90.00
#
_symmetry.space_group_name_H-M   'P 1'
#
loop_
_entity.id
_entity.type
_entity.pdbx_description
1 polymer ?
#
loop_
_entity_poly.entity_id
_entity_poly.type
_entity_poly.pdbx_seq_one_letter_code
_entity_poly.pdbx_strand_id
1 'polypeptide(L)'
;MVGILKSLGVALGISVALSTVGCGRNEAEDPPRPADLRSDPGERIMALRAAARVVEADADAKTVALELERIAGWLAKAETLHRSDENPSLRDLLLDTAEGQLSAIRARYALERARRGEPHSGARPTSPELSALPKGSI
;
A
#
# COMPACT_ATOMS: atom_id res chain seq x y z
N MET A 1 11.14 50.57 -5.69
CA MET A 1 10.29 49.83 -4.74
C MET A 1 8.84 50.07 -5.13
N VAL A 2 8.26 49.21 -5.98
CA VAL A 2 6.82 49.14 -6.28
C VAL A 2 6.54 47.67 -6.57
N GLY A 3 5.89 46.99 -5.63
CA GLY A 3 5.28 45.70 -5.89
C GLY A 3 3.86 45.92 -6.40
N ILE A 4 3.39 45.05 -7.29
CA ILE A 4 2.00 44.57 -7.30
C ILE A 4 2.03 43.12 -7.77
N LEU A 5 1.60 42.27 -6.85
CA LEU A 5 1.26 40.87 -7.00
C LEU A 5 -0.09 40.77 -7.74
N LYS A 6 -0.20 39.98 -8.81
CA LYS A 6 -1.47 39.49 -9.36
C LYS A 6 -1.27 38.16 -10.12
N SER A 7 -1.44 37.09 -9.35
CA SER A 7 -2.24 35.88 -9.59
C SER A 7 -2.50 35.34 -11.01
N LEU A 8 -2.36 34.00 -11.06
CA LEU A 8 -3.06 33.00 -11.90
C LEU A 8 -2.72 32.90 -13.40
N GLY A 9 -2.17 31.73 -13.74
CA GLY A 9 -2.09 31.25 -15.11
C GLY A 9 -1.56 29.82 -15.16
N VAL A 10 -2.40 28.87 -14.73
CA VAL A 10 -2.22 27.44 -15.04
C VAL A 10 -2.22 27.29 -16.55
N ALA A 11 -1.14 26.77 -17.13
CA ALA A 11 -1.14 26.27 -18.50
C ALA A 11 -0.44 24.90 -18.51
N LEU A 12 -1.28 23.85 -18.52
CA LEU A 12 -0.89 22.51 -18.98
C LEU A 12 -0.29 22.65 -20.39
N GLY A 13 0.95 22.19 -20.55
CA GLY A 13 1.62 22.06 -21.85
C GLY A 13 2.04 20.61 -22.07
N ILE A 14 1.10 19.79 -22.51
CA ILE A 14 1.29 18.42 -22.98
C ILE A 14 2.38 18.41 -24.06
N SER A 15 3.52 17.75 -23.81
CA SER A 15 4.49 17.40 -24.85
C SER A 15 4.54 15.88 -24.98
N VAL A 16 3.50 15.35 -25.63
CA VAL A 16 3.51 14.01 -26.21
C VAL A 16 4.36 14.09 -27.48
N ALA A 17 5.58 13.58 -27.41
CA ALA A 17 6.37 13.27 -28.59
C ALA A 17 6.35 11.74 -28.80
N LEU A 18 5.32 11.26 -29.50
CA LEU A 18 5.44 10.04 -30.27
C LEU A 18 6.26 10.36 -31.52
N SER A 19 7.31 9.58 -31.79
CA SER A 19 7.50 8.87 -33.07
C SER A 19 8.95 8.43 -33.25
N THR A 20 9.23 7.15 -33.02
CA THR A 20 10.05 6.36 -33.95
C THR A 20 9.54 4.92 -33.94
N VAL A 21 8.85 4.56 -35.01
CA VAL A 21 8.63 3.17 -35.42
C VAL A 21 9.95 2.63 -35.94
N GLY A 22 10.43 1.55 -35.34
CA GLY A 22 11.54 0.74 -35.84
C GLY A 22 11.42 -0.66 -35.27
N CYS A 23 10.98 -1.61 -36.10
CA CYS A 23 11.06 -3.04 -35.81
C CYS A 23 12.54 -3.42 -35.67
N GLY A 24 13.04 -3.41 -34.45
CA GLY A 24 14.28 -4.08 -34.07
C GLY A 24 13.93 -5.06 -32.98
N ARG A 25 13.87 -6.35 -33.33
CA ARG A 25 13.93 -7.45 -32.37
C ARG A 25 15.32 -7.39 -31.73
N ASN A 26 15.48 -6.50 -30.77
CA ASN A 26 16.61 -6.49 -29.89
C ASN A 26 16.25 -7.44 -28.76
N GLU A 27 16.74 -8.67 -28.86
CA GLU A 27 17.12 -9.46 -27.69
C GLU A 27 18.29 -8.72 -27.01
N ALA A 28 18.02 -7.49 -26.56
CA ALA A 28 18.87 -6.78 -25.64
C ALA A 28 18.64 -7.49 -24.31
N GLU A 29 19.53 -8.43 -24.05
CA GLU A 29 20.02 -8.79 -22.72
C GLU A 29 19.44 -7.82 -21.68
N ASP A 30 18.44 -8.30 -20.93
CA ASP A 30 17.72 -7.52 -19.94
C ASP A 30 18.79 -6.75 -19.14
N PRO A 31 18.84 -5.41 -19.19
CA PRO A 31 19.80 -4.66 -18.38
C PRO A 31 19.60 -5.15 -16.95
N PRO A 32 20.66 -5.41 -16.17
CA PRO A 32 20.51 -5.95 -14.82
C PRO A 32 19.53 -5.03 -14.09
N ARG A 33 18.31 -5.55 -13.86
CA ARG A 33 17.21 -4.80 -13.27
C ARG A 33 17.82 -4.19 -12.01
N PRO A 34 17.84 -2.85 -11.86
CA PRO A 34 18.41 -2.23 -10.66
C PRO A 34 17.76 -2.93 -9.47
N ALA A 35 18.57 -3.51 -8.58
CA ALA A 35 18.13 -4.40 -7.51
C ALA A 35 16.83 -3.88 -6.92
N ASP A 36 15.73 -4.49 -7.36
CA ASP A 36 14.39 -4.00 -7.08
C ASP A 36 14.27 -4.17 -5.57
N LEU A 37 14.16 -3.05 -4.83
CA LEU A 37 14.02 -3.04 -3.38
C LEU A 37 12.69 -3.67 -2.93
N ARG A 38 11.90 -4.19 -3.87
CA ARG A 38 10.84 -5.16 -3.61
C ARG A 38 11.47 -6.43 -3.06
N SER A 39 11.21 -6.69 -1.78
CA SER A 39 11.52 -7.93 -1.08
C SER A 39 11.29 -9.17 -1.96
N ASP A 40 12.07 -10.22 -1.72
CA ASP A 40 11.96 -11.50 -2.43
C ASP A 40 10.48 -11.91 -2.60
N PRO A 41 10.02 -12.31 -3.80
CA PRO A 41 8.62 -12.64 -4.02
C PRO A 41 8.08 -13.69 -3.05
N GLY A 42 8.90 -14.65 -2.63
CA GLY A 42 8.56 -15.64 -1.61
C GLY A 42 8.33 -15.00 -0.24
N GLU A 43 9.22 -14.11 0.19
CA GLU A 43 9.05 -13.32 1.42
C GLU A 43 7.77 -12.46 1.37
N ARG A 44 7.49 -11.81 0.24
CA ARG A 44 6.27 -11.02 0.04
C ARG A 44 5.02 -11.87 0.16
N ILE A 45 4.99 -13.06 -0.45
CA ILE A 45 3.87 -14.01 -0.34
C ILE A 45 3.63 -14.38 1.13
N MET A 46 4.70 -14.71 1.87
CA MET A 46 4.60 -15.09 3.28
C MET A 46 4.11 -13.92 4.15
N ALA A 47 4.63 -12.72 3.94
CA ALA A 47 4.20 -11.52 4.63
C ALA A 47 2.73 -11.20 4.37
N LEU A 48 2.27 -11.28 3.11
CA LEU A 48 0.88 -11.03 2.74
C LEU A 48 -0.08 -12.09 3.30
N ARG A 49 0.34 -13.36 3.35
CA ARG A 49 -0.44 -14.43 4.03
C ARG A 49 -0.57 -14.18 5.53
N ALA A 50 0.53 -13.84 6.20
CA ALA A 50 0.50 -13.51 7.62
C ALA A 50 -0.41 -12.30 7.89
N ALA A 51 -0.29 -11.27 7.05
CA ALA A 51 -1.10 -10.07 7.08
C ALA A 51 -2.61 -10.34 6.87
N ALA A 52 -2.97 -11.27 5.97
CA ALA A 52 -4.35 -11.70 5.75
C ALA A 52 -4.92 -12.49 6.94
N ARG A 53 -4.12 -13.37 7.57
CA ARG A 53 -4.53 -14.09 8.79
C ARG A 53 -4.88 -13.16 9.96
N VAL A 54 -4.18 -12.03 10.10
CA VAL A 54 -4.53 -11.02 11.10
C VAL A 54 -5.92 -10.44 10.85
N VAL A 55 -6.28 -10.24 9.57
CA VAL A 55 -7.61 -9.74 9.18
C VAL A 55 -8.68 -10.82 9.34
N GLU A 56 -8.38 -12.09 9.05
CA GLU A 56 -9.29 -13.21 9.29
C GLU A 56 -9.63 -13.41 10.77
N ALA A 57 -8.69 -13.12 11.67
CA ALA A 57 -8.90 -13.21 13.11
C ALA A 57 -9.75 -12.06 13.68
N ASP A 58 -10.10 -11.06 12.87
CA ASP A 58 -10.91 -9.92 13.26
C ASP A 58 -12.39 -10.33 13.49
N ALA A 59 -13.05 -9.73 14.48
CA ALA A 59 -14.45 -10.03 14.77
C ALA A 59 -15.38 -9.69 13.58
N ASP A 60 -14.99 -8.68 12.78
CA ASP A 60 -15.73 -8.21 11.62
C ASP A 60 -15.30 -8.91 10.30
N ALA A 61 -14.44 -9.95 10.37
CA ALA A 61 -13.88 -10.68 9.21
C ALA A 61 -14.93 -11.20 8.22
N LYS A 62 -16.12 -11.56 8.72
CA LYS A 62 -17.22 -12.08 7.88
C LYS A 62 -17.64 -11.11 6.77
N THR A 63 -17.43 -9.81 6.98
CA THR A 63 -17.82 -8.76 6.02
C THR A 63 -16.86 -8.63 4.83
N VAL A 64 -15.71 -9.29 4.87
CA VAL A 64 -14.66 -9.26 3.83
C VAL A 64 -14.17 -10.66 3.46
N ALA A 65 -14.93 -11.70 3.82
CA ALA A 65 -14.53 -13.09 3.61
C ALA A 65 -14.25 -13.41 2.14
N LEU A 66 -15.05 -12.86 1.22
CA LEU A 66 -14.89 -13.05 -0.22
C LEU A 66 -13.65 -12.32 -0.77
N GLU A 67 -13.33 -11.14 -0.23
CA GLU A 67 -12.10 -10.40 -0.52
C GLU A 67 -10.88 -11.21 -0.08
N LEU A 68 -10.92 -11.79 1.12
CA LEU A 68 -9.84 -12.63 1.65
C LEU A 68 -9.64 -13.91 0.83
N GLU A 69 -10.73 -14.56 0.40
CA GLU A 69 -10.65 -15.71 -0.50
C GLU A 69 -10.01 -15.34 -1.86
N ARG A 70 -10.38 -14.19 -2.43
CA ARG A 70 -9.76 -13.68 -3.67
C ARG A 70 -8.27 -13.38 -3.48
N ILE A 71 -7.90 -12.74 -2.37
CA ILE A 71 -6.50 -12.50 -2.00
C ILE A 71 -5.75 -13.82 -1.91
N ALA A 72 -6.30 -14.84 -1.25
CA ALA A 72 -5.69 -16.16 -1.17
C ALA A 72 -5.48 -16.79 -2.56
N GLY A 73 -6.46 -16.63 -3.46
CA GLY A 73 -6.36 -17.08 -4.85
C GLY A 73 -5.22 -16.41 -5.63
N TRP A 74 -5.08 -15.08 -5.53
CA TRP A 74 -3.97 -14.37 -6.16
C TRP A 74 -2.62 -14.76 -5.58
N LEU A 75 -2.51 -14.91 -4.26
CA LEU A 75 -1.27 -15.36 -3.61
C LEU A 75 -0.88 -16.78 -4.00
N ALA A 76 -1.85 -17.70 -4.12
CA ALA A 76 -1.60 -19.05 -4.60
C ALA A 76 -1.11 -19.07 -6.05
N LYS A 77 -1.72 -18.24 -6.93
CA LYS A 77 -1.28 -18.15 -8.32
C LYS A 77 0.11 -17.50 -8.44
N ALA A 78 0.39 -16.45 -7.67
CA ALA A 78 1.70 -15.81 -7.61
C ALA A 78 2.78 -16.79 -7.12
N GLU A 79 2.47 -17.62 -6.12
CA GLU A 79 3.38 -18.65 -5.62
C GLU A 79 3.68 -19.72 -6.68
N THR A 80 2.67 -20.17 -7.44
CA THR A 80 2.90 -21.10 -8.56
C THR A 80 3.83 -20.48 -9.60
N LEU A 81 3.58 -19.25 -10.01
CA LEU A 81 4.43 -18.52 -10.98
C LEU A 81 5.85 -18.29 -10.46
N HIS A 82 6.00 -18.05 -9.15
CA HIS A 82 7.30 -17.91 -8.51
C HIS A 82 8.08 -19.23 -8.51
N ARG A 83 7.45 -20.36 -8.21
CA ARG A 83 8.12 -21.67 -8.17
C ARG A 83 8.48 -22.21 -9.54
N SER A 84 7.73 -21.85 -10.58
CA SER A 84 8.01 -22.26 -11.96
C SER A 84 8.90 -21.28 -12.72
N ASP A 85 9.28 -20.15 -12.10
CA ASP A 85 9.97 -19.02 -12.76
C ASP A 85 9.24 -18.52 -14.03
N GLU A 86 7.90 -18.68 -14.06
CA GLU A 86 7.07 -18.29 -15.19
C GLU A 86 6.47 -16.89 -14.98
N ASN A 87 6.51 -16.07 -16.03
CA ASN A 87 5.80 -14.78 -16.12
C ASN A 87 5.93 -13.90 -14.85
N PRO A 88 7.15 -13.39 -14.57
CA PRO A 88 7.42 -12.58 -13.37
C PRO A 88 6.55 -11.31 -13.31
N SER A 89 6.19 -10.72 -14.45
CA SER A 89 5.32 -9.54 -14.51
C SER A 89 3.91 -9.84 -13.98
N LEU A 90 3.32 -10.98 -14.35
CA LEU A 90 2.01 -11.38 -13.82
C LEU A 90 2.09 -11.74 -12.34
N ARG A 91 3.16 -12.41 -11.91
CA ARG A 91 3.41 -12.68 -10.49
C ARG A 91 3.42 -11.38 -9.70
N ASP A 92 4.23 -10.41 -10.12
CA ASP A 92 4.40 -9.15 -9.40
C ASP A 92 3.09 -8.34 -9.39
N LEU A 93 2.33 -8.34 -10.49
CA LEU A 93 0.99 -7.74 -10.54
C LEU A 93 0.02 -8.37 -9.54
N LEU A 94 0.01 -9.70 -9.43
CA LEU A 94 -0.85 -10.41 -8.48
C LEU A 94 -0.48 -10.07 -7.03
N LEU A 95 0.82 -9.94 -6.72
CA LEU A 95 1.30 -9.52 -5.41
C LEU A 95 0.90 -8.09 -5.09
N ASP A 96 1.12 -7.16 -6.02
CA ASP A 96 0.73 -5.75 -5.85
C ASP A 96 -0.79 -5.61 -5.69
N THR A 97 -1.57 -6.42 -6.41
CA THR A 97 -3.04 -6.45 -6.31
C THR A 97 -3.48 -6.97 -4.94
N ALA A 98 -2.90 -8.06 -4.46
CA ALA A 98 -3.19 -8.62 -3.15
C ALA A 98 -2.85 -7.64 -2.02
N GLU A 99 -1.69 -6.99 -2.11
CA GLU A 99 -1.23 -5.96 -1.17
C GLU A 99 -2.17 -4.75 -1.13
N GLY A 100 -2.58 -4.25 -2.29
CA GLY A 100 -3.53 -3.14 -2.40
C GLY A 100 -4.88 -3.47 -1.79
N GLN A 101 -5.43 -4.64 -2.07
CA GLN A 101 -6.72 -5.07 -1.51
C GLN A 101 -6.65 -5.28 0.01
N LEU A 102 -5.58 -5.89 0.50
CA LEU A 102 -5.40 -6.07 1.94
C LEU A 102 -5.24 -4.73 2.68
N SER A 103 -4.54 -3.77 2.07
CA SER A 103 -4.42 -2.41 2.59
C SER A 103 -5.77 -1.69 2.64
N ALA A 104 -6.61 -1.85 1.60
CA ALA A 104 -7.95 -1.29 1.56
C ALA A 104 -8.86 -1.86 2.66
N ILE A 105 -8.81 -3.18 2.89
CA ILE A 105 -9.56 -3.82 3.99
C ILE A 105 -9.13 -3.27 5.34
N ARG A 106 -7.82 -3.17 5.58
CA ARG A 106 -7.27 -2.62 6.83
C ARG A 106 -7.69 -1.18 7.06
N ALA A 107 -7.65 -0.34 6.02
CA ALA A 107 -8.11 1.04 6.10
C ALA A 107 -9.60 1.14 6.43
N ARG A 108 -10.43 0.29 5.82
CA ARG A 108 -11.86 0.19 6.12
C ARG A 108 -12.10 -0.19 7.58
N TYR A 109 -11.40 -1.19 8.11
CA TYR A 109 -11.51 -1.56 9.52
C TYR A 109 -11.05 -0.46 10.48
N ALA A 110 -9.95 0.22 10.17
CA ALA A 110 -9.50 1.35 10.97
C ALA A 110 -10.57 2.45 11.04
N LEU A 111 -11.24 2.74 9.92
CA LEU A 111 -12.33 3.70 9.86
C LEU A 111 -13.57 3.24 10.65
N GLU A 112 -13.96 1.97 10.52
CA GLU A 112 -15.10 1.40 11.25
C GLU A 112 -14.88 1.43 12.77
N ARG A 113 -13.68 1.09 13.23
CA ARG A 113 -13.30 1.19 14.65
C ARG A 113 -13.33 2.62 15.17
N ALA A 114 -12.76 3.56 14.40
CA ALA A 114 -12.79 4.98 14.76
C ALA A 114 -14.24 5.50 14.89
N ARG A 115 -15.16 5.06 14.02
CA ARG A 115 -16.60 5.40 14.11
C ARG A 115 -17.28 4.82 15.34
N ARG A 116 -16.86 3.65 15.82
CA ARG A 116 -17.37 3.01 17.05
C ARG A 116 -16.76 3.61 18.33
N GLY A 117 -15.81 4.54 18.22
CA GLY A 117 -15.11 5.11 19.37
C GLY A 117 -14.14 4.15 20.03
N GLU A 118 -13.76 3.06 19.34
CA GLU A 118 -12.74 2.15 19.83
C GLU A 118 -11.36 2.84 19.73
N PRO A 119 -10.57 2.90 20.82
CA PRO A 119 -9.27 3.53 20.76
C PRO A 119 -8.37 2.81 19.76
N HIS A 120 -7.65 3.58 18.95
CA HIS A 120 -6.56 3.05 18.14
C HIS A 120 -5.56 2.43 19.11
N SER A 121 -5.44 1.11 19.11
CA SER A 121 -4.41 0.41 19.90
C SER A 121 -3.05 0.64 19.25
N GLY A 122 -2.53 1.84 19.44
CA GLY A 122 -1.33 2.35 18.82
C GLY A 122 -0.97 3.68 19.47
N ALA A 123 -0.20 3.58 20.56
CA ALA A 123 0.33 4.68 21.38
C ALA A 123 -0.73 5.58 22.03
N ARG A 124 -0.94 5.36 23.34
CA ARG A 124 -1.51 6.36 24.25
C ARG A 124 -0.65 7.63 24.14
N PRO A 125 -1.17 8.82 23.79
CA PRO A 125 -0.43 10.04 24.07
C PRO A 125 -0.34 10.11 25.60
N THR A 126 0.84 9.85 26.14
CA THR A 126 1.17 10.25 27.50
C THR A 126 1.22 11.77 27.49
N SER A 127 0.05 12.42 27.58
CA SER A 127 -0.01 13.79 28.08
C SER A 127 0.39 13.71 29.54
N PRO A 128 1.55 14.26 29.95
CA PRO A 128 1.78 14.47 31.36
C PRO A 128 0.79 15.55 31.80
N GLU A 129 -0.12 15.17 32.70
CA GLU A 129 -0.84 16.12 33.53
C GLU A 129 0.19 17.05 34.20
N LEU A 130 0.26 18.30 33.75
CA LEU A 130 0.73 19.41 34.58
C LEU A 130 -0.51 20.10 35.18
N SER A 131 -1.33 19.32 35.88
CA SER A 131 -2.15 19.79 36.99
C SER A 131 -1.22 20.01 38.19
N ALA A 132 -0.37 21.02 38.10
CA ALA A 132 0.40 21.54 39.22
C ALA A 132 0.21 23.06 39.27
N LEU A 133 -1.05 23.49 39.34
CA LEU A 133 -1.40 24.79 39.89
C LEU A 133 -1.57 24.61 41.40
N PRO A 134 -0.64 25.06 42.24
CA PRO A 134 -0.95 25.22 43.65
C PRO A 134 -2.02 26.30 43.78
N LYS A 135 -3.21 25.87 44.22
CA LYS A 135 -4.23 26.74 44.80
C LYS A 135 -3.57 27.59 45.88
N GLY A 136 -3.89 28.88 45.88
CA GLY A 136 -3.26 29.87 46.74
C GLY A 136 -3.27 29.54 48.23
N SER A 137 -2.38 30.20 48.95
CA SER A 137 -2.48 30.41 50.39
C SER A 137 -1.79 31.73 50.74
N ILE A 138 -2.65 32.67 51.19
CA ILE A 138 -2.44 33.84 52.07
C ILE A 138 -1.36 34.85 51.68
#